data_AF-A0A7K7F2L9-F1
#
_entry.id   AF-A0A7K7F2L9-F1
#
_cell.length_a   1.000
_cell.length_b   1.000
_cell.length_c   1.000
_cell.angle_alpha   90.00
_cell.angle_beta   90.00
_cell.angle_gamma   90.00
#
_symmetry.space_group_name_H-M   'P 1'
#
loop_
_entity.id
_entity.type
_entity.pdbx_description
1 polymer ?
#
loop_
_entity_poly.entity_id
_entity_poly.type
_entity_poly.pdbx_seq_one_letter_code
_entity_poly.pdbx_strand_id
1 'polypeptide(L)'
;MDPCQSWGAMALLCLLVPGGHPDPCRVSISPEEPAVEFGTSLLFNCTSSCRNYTRLSWEVSVTKIEEQGPGWVTLSIPNVTDWRLELHCFGIFGERRDIATTTLHAYRFSPPRIYQEGDTVAGRETHVTCNASAQASPPDPPNLRLTLWGEGLSPSTRQGPSVTSAFTVQPEQHGREVTCEAVLRLGRRRMVNASATATLWV
;
A
#
# COMPACT_ATOMS: atom_id res chain seq x y z
N MET A 1 5.65 -44.52 -33.54
CA MET A 1 5.56 -45.83 -32.86
C MET A 1 4.66 -45.60 -31.66
N ASP A 2 3.36 -45.62 -31.89
CA ASP A 2 2.35 -45.35 -30.87
C ASP A 2 2.08 -46.64 -30.08
N PRO A 3 2.27 -46.66 -28.76
CA PRO A 3 2.04 -47.86 -27.97
C PRO A 3 0.58 -47.87 -27.51
N CYS A 4 -0.38 -47.99 -28.42
CA CYS A 4 -1.76 -48.22 -28.00
C CYS A 4 -2.62 -48.81 -29.12
N GLN A 5 -2.26 -50.01 -29.57
CA GLN A 5 -3.14 -50.85 -30.36
C GLN A 5 -3.14 -52.27 -29.80
N SER A 6 -3.75 -52.44 -28.63
CA SER A 6 -4.17 -53.75 -28.14
C SER A 6 -5.10 -53.63 -26.93
N TRP A 7 -6.30 -54.20 -27.09
CA TRP A 7 -7.23 -54.69 -26.07
C TRP A 7 -8.29 -53.70 -25.57
N GLY A 8 -9.53 -53.96 -26.01
CA GLY A 8 -10.74 -53.15 -25.86
C GLY A 8 -11.33 -53.08 -24.44
N ALA A 9 -10.50 -53.10 -23.39
CA ALA A 9 -10.93 -52.92 -22.01
C ALA A 9 -10.47 -51.60 -21.36
N MET A 10 -9.70 -50.76 -22.07
CA MET A 10 -9.19 -49.48 -21.54
C MET A 10 -9.78 -48.23 -22.19
N ALA A 11 -10.73 -48.36 -23.13
CA ALA A 11 -11.33 -47.21 -23.81
C ALA A 11 -12.18 -46.31 -22.89
N LEU A 12 -12.71 -46.84 -21.78
CA LEU A 12 -13.52 -46.06 -20.84
C LEU A 12 -12.70 -45.17 -19.90
N LEU A 13 -11.39 -45.38 -19.73
CA LEU A 13 -10.58 -44.57 -18.81
C LEU A 13 -10.10 -43.25 -19.43
N CYS A 14 -10.11 -43.12 -20.76
CA CYS A 14 -9.70 -41.89 -21.46
C CYS A 14 -10.78 -40.78 -21.44
N LEU A 15 -12.03 -41.10 -21.09
CA LEU A 15 -13.14 -40.12 -21.03
C LEU A 15 -13.16 -39.31 -19.72
N LEU A 16 -12.29 -39.63 -18.77
CA LEU A 16 -12.22 -38.98 -17.46
C LEU A 16 -11.05 -38.00 -17.31
N VAL A 17 -10.27 -37.76 -18.36
CA VAL A 17 -9.28 -36.69 -18.33
C VAL A 17 -10.01 -35.40 -18.69
N PRO A 18 -10.20 -34.45 -17.74
CA PRO A 18 -10.70 -33.14 -18.11
C PRO A 18 -9.69 -32.57 -19.11
N GLY A 19 -10.16 -32.30 -20.33
CA GLY A 19 -9.35 -31.63 -21.35
C GLY A 19 -8.88 -30.30 -20.78
N GLY A 20 -7.64 -30.28 -20.29
CA GLY A 20 -6.98 -29.10 -19.79
C GLY A 20 -6.79 -28.14 -20.95
N HIS A 21 -7.75 -27.25 -21.13
CA HIS A 21 -7.57 -26.12 -22.02
C HIS A 21 -6.46 -25.26 -21.41
N PRO A 22 -5.41 -24.90 -22.16
CA PRO A 22 -4.38 -24.02 -21.63
C PRO A 22 -5.03 -22.72 -21.17
N ASP A 23 -4.66 -22.28 -19.96
CA ASP A 23 -5.20 -21.05 -19.38
C ASP A 23 -5.02 -19.87 -20.35
N PRO A 24 -6.00 -18.96 -20.45
CA PRO A 24 -5.85 -17.79 -21.29
C PRO A 24 -4.65 -16.95 -20.81
N CYS A 25 -3.82 -16.51 -21.76
CA CYS A 25 -2.70 -15.59 -21.48
C CYS A 25 -3.20 -14.34 -20.78
N ARG A 26 -2.54 -13.95 -19.70
CA ARG A 26 -2.89 -12.76 -18.92
C ARG A 26 -1.69 -11.85 -18.75
N VAL A 27 -1.96 -10.58 -18.51
CA VAL A 27 -0.99 -9.62 -18.02
C VAL A 27 -1.22 -9.35 -16.54
N SER A 28 -0.16 -9.00 -15.82
CA SER A 28 -0.21 -8.63 -14.42
C SER A 28 0.69 -7.44 -14.15
N ILE A 29 0.28 -6.62 -13.19
CA ILE A 29 1.00 -5.42 -12.77
C ILE A 29 1.62 -5.67 -11.40
N SER A 30 2.88 -5.26 -11.24
CA SER A 30 3.55 -5.19 -9.95
C SER A 30 4.13 -3.78 -9.74
N PRO A 31 3.94 -3.17 -8.57
CA PRO A 31 3.13 -3.63 -7.43
C PRO A 31 1.61 -3.52 -7.67
N GLU A 32 0.80 -4.34 -6.98
CA GLU A 32 -0.67 -4.41 -7.14
C GLU A 32 -1.42 -3.23 -6.49
N GLU A 33 -1.00 -2.79 -5.30
CA GLU A 33 -1.56 -1.62 -4.57
C GLU A 33 -0.47 -0.57 -4.30
N PRO A 34 0.00 0.14 -5.34
CA PRO A 34 1.06 1.13 -5.24
C PRO A 34 0.64 2.37 -4.43
N ALA A 35 1.49 2.76 -3.48
CA ALA A 35 1.41 4.08 -2.87
C ALA A 35 2.80 4.67 -2.63
N VAL A 36 2.93 5.97 -2.85
CA VAL A 36 4.24 6.64 -2.83
C VAL A 36 4.11 8.08 -2.35
N GLU A 37 5.18 8.63 -1.78
CA GLU A 37 5.17 10.03 -1.37
C GLU A 37 5.12 10.96 -2.59
N PHE A 38 4.34 12.02 -2.50
CA PHE A 38 4.15 12.98 -3.58
C PHE A 38 5.49 13.61 -3.98
N GLY A 39 5.79 13.66 -5.26
CA GLY A 39 7.04 14.19 -5.79
C GLY A 39 8.16 13.16 -5.94
N THR A 40 7.92 11.89 -5.59
CA THR A 40 8.92 10.82 -5.71
C THR A 40 8.77 10.04 -7.02
N SER A 41 9.82 9.29 -7.37
CA SER A 41 9.82 8.39 -8.51
C SER A 41 9.32 7.00 -8.14
N LEU A 42 8.60 6.34 -9.04
CA LEU A 42 8.19 4.94 -8.86
C LEU A 42 8.31 4.15 -10.17
N LEU A 43 8.59 2.86 -10.03
CA LEU A 43 8.74 1.91 -11.13
C LEU A 43 7.67 0.82 -11.02
N PHE A 44 7.10 0.47 -12.16
CA PHE A 44 6.11 -0.59 -12.30
C PHE A 44 6.58 -1.61 -13.31
N ASN A 45 6.25 -2.87 -13.06
CA ASN A 45 6.46 -3.95 -14.01
C ASN A 45 5.13 -4.50 -14.46
N CYS A 46 4.99 -4.64 -15.77
CA CYS A 46 3.93 -5.44 -16.34
C CYS A 46 4.52 -6.71 -16.95
N THR A 47 4.00 -7.85 -16.53
CA THR A 47 4.46 -9.16 -16.98
C THR A 47 3.35 -9.89 -17.71
N SER A 48 3.70 -10.66 -18.74
CA SER A 48 2.77 -11.56 -19.42
C SER A 48 3.02 -13.02 -19.05
N SER A 49 1.95 -13.79 -18.87
CA SER A 49 2.03 -15.24 -18.68
C SER A 49 2.42 -16.00 -19.95
N CYS A 50 2.38 -15.34 -21.11
CA CYS A 50 2.70 -15.91 -22.42
C CYS A 50 3.76 -15.09 -23.13
N ARG A 51 4.47 -15.71 -24.08
CA ARG A 51 5.51 -15.04 -24.88
C ARG A 51 5.07 -14.70 -26.31
N ASN A 52 3.92 -15.22 -26.75
CA ASN A 52 3.37 -15.04 -28.10
C ASN A 52 2.44 -13.82 -28.20
N TYR A 53 2.81 -12.70 -27.58
CA TYR A 53 2.09 -11.44 -27.74
C TYR A 53 2.64 -10.65 -28.93
N THR A 54 1.77 -9.91 -29.63
CA THR A 54 2.19 -8.95 -30.66
C THR A 54 2.56 -7.60 -30.06
N ARG A 55 1.96 -7.26 -28.90
CA ARG A 55 2.24 -6.02 -28.17
C ARG A 55 2.02 -6.22 -26.67
N LEU A 56 2.92 -5.64 -25.88
CA LEU A 56 2.85 -5.53 -24.42
C LEU A 56 3.31 -4.12 -24.05
N SER A 57 2.46 -3.30 -23.42
CA SER A 57 2.77 -1.88 -23.15
C SER A 57 1.85 -1.30 -22.08
N TRP A 58 2.20 -0.12 -21.58
CA TRP A 58 1.38 0.67 -20.66
C TRP A 58 0.54 1.72 -21.37
N GLU A 59 -0.61 2.02 -20.80
CA GLU A 59 -1.51 3.11 -21.18
C GLU A 59 -1.78 3.95 -19.93
N VAL A 60 -1.21 5.16 -19.89
CA VAL A 60 -1.19 6.06 -18.72
C VAL A 60 -1.32 7.51 -19.16
N SER A 61 -1.91 8.37 -18.33
CA SER A 61 -2.14 9.79 -18.62
C SER A 61 -0.97 10.71 -18.22
N VAL A 62 0.23 10.17 -18.05
CA VAL A 62 1.43 10.90 -17.63
C VAL A 62 2.61 10.59 -18.56
N THR A 63 3.67 11.39 -18.45
CA THR A 63 4.91 11.09 -19.16
C THR A 63 5.47 9.76 -18.66
N LYS A 64 5.60 8.78 -19.57
CA LYS A 64 6.14 7.45 -19.28
C LYS A 64 7.50 7.25 -19.91
N ILE A 65 8.39 6.59 -19.17
CA ILE A 65 9.62 6.01 -19.71
C ILE A 65 9.45 4.50 -19.67
N GLU A 66 9.49 3.86 -20.84
CA GLU A 66 9.32 2.41 -20.96
C GLU A 66 10.65 1.73 -21.28
N GLU A 67 10.88 0.60 -20.63
CA GLU A 67 11.91 -0.37 -20.98
C GLU A 67 11.22 -1.73 -21.16
N GLN A 68 11.64 -2.50 -22.15
CA GLN A 68 10.96 -3.75 -22.50
C GLN A 68 11.94 -4.91 -22.65
N GLY A 69 11.48 -6.09 -22.26
CA GLY A 69 12.19 -7.34 -22.46
C GLY A 69 11.23 -8.51 -22.76
N PRO A 70 11.76 -9.73 -22.91
CA PRO A 70 10.92 -10.89 -23.20
C PRO A 70 9.93 -11.18 -22.06
N GLY A 71 8.64 -10.99 -22.32
CA GLY A 71 7.57 -11.25 -21.36
C GLY A 71 7.28 -10.12 -20.37
N TRP A 72 7.95 -8.96 -20.48
CA TRP A 72 7.73 -7.85 -19.56
C TRP A 72 7.97 -6.48 -20.19
N VAL A 73 7.31 -5.46 -19.61
CA VAL A 73 7.53 -4.04 -19.89
C VAL A 73 7.46 -3.24 -18.60
N THR A 74 8.49 -2.45 -18.38
CA THR A 74 8.65 -1.58 -17.23
C THR A 74 8.11 -0.20 -17.55
N LEU A 75 7.44 0.44 -16.59
CA LEU A 75 7.03 1.83 -16.61
C LEU A 75 7.75 2.57 -15.48
N SER A 76 8.53 3.59 -15.82
CA SER A 76 9.09 4.53 -14.85
C SER A 76 8.33 5.85 -14.88
N ILE A 77 7.89 6.29 -13.70
CA ILE A 77 7.30 7.61 -13.45
C ILE A 77 8.31 8.37 -12.57
N PRO A 78 9.10 9.31 -13.13
CA PRO A 78 10.21 9.93 -12.39
C PRO A 78 9.75 10.93 -11.32
N ASN A 79 8.56 11.52 -11.48
CA ASN A 79 8.02 12.49 -10.53
C ASN A 79 6.49 12.37 -10.48
N VAL A 80 5.97 11.82 -9.39
CA VAL A 80 4.53 11.63 -9.20
C VAL A 80 3.90 12.91 -8.66
N THR A 81 3.15 13.60 -9.52
CA THR A 81 2.45 14.86 -9.19
C THR A 81 0.93 14.73 -9.19
N ASP A 82 0.39 13.59 -9.63
CA ASP A 82 -1.03 13.28 -9.54
C ASP A 82 -1.31 12.52 -8.25
N TRP A 83 -2.26 13.00 -7.46
CA TRP A 83 -2.63 12.36 -6.19
C TRP A 83 -3.20 10.95 -6.37
N ARG A 84 -3.82 10.71 -7.52
CA ARG A 84 -4.39 9.43 -7.91
C ARG A 84 -4.20 9.24 -9.40
N LEU A 85 -3.58 8.14 -9.80
CA LEU A 85 -3.31 7.83 -11.20
C LEU A 85 -3.74 6.39 -11.50
N GLU A 86 -4.59 6.21 -12.51
CA GLU A 86 -4.97 4.89 -13.02
C GLU A 86 -3.94 4.43 -14.05
N LEU A 87 -3.45 3.20 -13.87
CA LEU A 87 -2.42 2.61 -14.70
C LEU A 87 -2.99 1.37 -15.37
N HIS A 88 -2.93 1.34 -16.70
CA HIS A 88 -3.33 0.17 -17.47
C HIS A 88 -2.10 -0.46 -18.11
N CYS A 89 -1.91 -1.75 -17.87
CA CYS A 89 -1.05 -2.55 -18.72
C CYS A 89 -1.92 -3.44 -19.60
N PHE A 90 -1.56 -3.57 -20.86
CA PHE A 90 -2.26 -4.47 -21.77
C PHE A 90 -1.30 -5.35 -22.58
N GLY A 91 -1.81 -6.53 -22.94
CA GLY A 91 -1.18 -7.46 -23.88
C GLY A 91 -2.13 -7.84 -25.01
N ILE A 92 -1.61 -7.96 -26.24
CA ILE A 92 -2.36 -8.43 -27.42
C ILE A 92 -1.87 -9.83 -27.80
N PHE A 93 -2.76 -10.82 -27.73
CA PHE A 93 -2.52 -12.24 -27.97
C PHE A 93 -3.40 -12.73 -29.12
N GLY A 94 -2.93 -12.56 -30.36
CA GLY A 94 -3.77 -12.78 -31.55
C GLY A 94 -4.93 -11.78 -31.58
N GLU A 95 -6.17 -12.28 -31.62
CA GLU A 95 -7.39 -11.45 -31.60
C GLU A 95 -7.81 -11.01 -30.19
N ARG A 96 -7.16 -11.53 -29.15
CA ARG A 96 -7.54 -11.26 -27.75
C ARG A 96 -6.66 -10.18 -27.15
N ARG A 97 -7.28 -9.18 -26.51
CA ARG A 97 -6.61 -8.21 -25.64
C ARG A 97 -6.88 -8.57 -24.18
N ASP A 98 -5.83 -8.58 -23.37
CA ASP A 98 -5.93 -8.66 -21.91
C ASP A 98 -5.43 -7.35 -21.31
N ILE A 99 -6.06 -6.89 -20.23
CA ILE A 99 -5.74 -5.61 -19.57
C ILE A 99 -5.72 -5.85 -18.06
N ALA A 100 -4.62 -5.48 -17.42
CA ALA A 100 -4.52 -5.33 -15.99
C ALA A 100 -4.58 -3.84 -15.63
N THR A 101 -5.26 -3.51 -14.53
CA THR A 101 -5.40 -2.14 -14.05
C THR A 101 -4.95 -2.07 -12.60
N THR A 102 -4.23 -1.01 -12.24
CA THR A 102 -3.99 -0.63 -10.85
C THR A 102 -4.16 0.88 -10.66
N THR A 103 -4.27 1.32 -9.41
CA THR A 103 -4.35 2.74 -9.05
C THR A 103 -3.18 3.09 -8.14
N LEU A 104 -2.34 4.02 -8.59
CA LEU A 104 -1.32 4.67 -7.78
C LEU A 104 -1.94 5.73 -6.89
N HIS A 105 -1.69 5.63 -5.58
CA HIS A 105 -2.05 6.65 -4.60
C HIS A 105 -0.81 7.42 -4.15
N ALA A 106 -0.73 8.70 -4.50
CA ALA A 106 0.29 9.57 -3.94
C ALA A 106 -0.18 10.15 -2.60
N TYR A 107 0.75 10.35 -1.67
CA TYR A 107 0.44 10.91 -0.36
C TYR A 107 1.50 11.90 0.12
N ARG A 108 1.13 12.76 1.05
CA ARG A 108 2.08 13.48 1.93
C ARG A 108 1.75 13.11 3.36
N PHE A 109 2.76 12.85 4.17
CA PHE A 109 2.56 12.45 5.55
C PHE A 109 3.56 13.17 6.44
N SER A 110 3.07 14.01 7.35
CA SER A 110 3.94 14.66 8.32
C SER A 110 4.24 13.68 9.46
N PRO A 111 5.50 13.60 9.93
CA PRO A 111 5.81 12.88 11.16
C PRO A 111 4.95 13.37 12.33
N PRO A 112 4.50 12.46 13.22
CA PRO A 112 3.74 12.85 14.40
C PRO A 112 4.58 13.77 15.30
N ARG A 113 3.91 14.71 15.98
CA ARG A 113 4.54 15.62 16.94
C ARG A 113 3.79 15.58 18.25
N ILE A 114 4.52 15.40 19.34
CA ILE A 114 3.99 15.29 20.69
C ILE A 114 4.20 16.63 21.40
N TYR A 115 3.15 17.11 22.06
CA TYR A 115 3.12 18.35 22.83
C TYR A 115 2.57 18.04 24.21
N GLN A 116 3.25 18.49 25.24
CA GLN A 116 2.76 18.44 26.62
C GLN A 116 2.21 19.82 27.00
N GLU A 117 1.09 19.84 27.70
CA GLU A 117 0.46 21.07 28.14
C GLU A 117 1.18 21.68 29.35
N GLY A 118 1.75 22.89 29.17
CA GLY A 118 2.12 23.84 30.23
C GLY A 118 3.04 23.36 31.35
N ASP A 119 3.14 24.20 32.39
CA ASP A 119 3.85 23.87 33.62
C ASP A 119 3.06 22.80 34.40
N THR A 120 3.73 21.69 34.71
CA THR A 120 3.17 20.60 35.49
C THR A 120 3.19 20.93 36.98
N VAL A 121 2.11 20.54 37.67
CA VAL A 121 2.01 20.63 39.13
C VAL A 121 1.71 19.25 39.66
N ALA A 122 2.55 18.73 40.56
CA ALA A 122 2.38 17.40 41.15
C ALA A 122 0.96 17.20 41.72
N GLY A 123 0.35 16.05 41.42
CA GLY A 123 -1.00 15.70 41.82
C GLY A 123 -2.13 16.33 40.99
N ARG A 124 -1.81 17.21 40.03
CA ARG A 124 -2.79 17.74 39.07
C ARG A 124 -2.87 16.86 37.83
N GLU A 125 -4.02 16.82 37.19
CA GLU A 125 -4.18 16.24 35.85
C GLU A 125 -3.57 17.19 34.79
N THR A 126 -2.89 16.61 33.80
CA THR A 126 -2.28 17.31 32.66
C THR A 126 -2.49 16.49 31.39
N HIS A 127 -2.38 17.14 30.22
CA HIS A 127 -2.62 16.52 28.93
C HIS A 127 -1.35 16.42 28.07
N VAL A 128 -1.28 15.32 27.33
CA VAL A 128 -0.33 15.13 26.22
C VAL A 128 -1.12 14.99 24.95
N THR A 129 -0.77 15.80 23.95
CA THR A 129 -1.40 15.81 22.64
C THR A 129 -0.40 15.39 21.58
N CYS A 130 -0.80 14.46 20.72
CA CYS A 130 -0.07 14.12 19.52
C CYS A 130 -0.85 14.57 18.28
N ASN A 131 -0.18 15.27 17.36
CA ASN A 131 -0.74 15.71 16.10
C ASN A 131 0.03 15.13 14.92
N ALA A 132 -0.68 14.76 13.86
CA ALA A 132 -0.11 14.49 12.55
C ALA A 132 -1.09 14.92 11.45
N SER A 133 -0.55 15.15 10.26
CA SER A 133 -1.31 15.52 9.08
C SER A 133 -0.95 14.60 7.91
N ALA A 134 -1.95 14.29 7.10
CA ALA A 134 -1.76 13.52 5.88
C ALA A 134 -2.61 14.11 4.77
N GLN A 135 -2.12 14.05 3.53
CA GLN A 135 -2.84 14.45 2.33
C GLN A 135 -2.76 13.28 1.33
N ALA A 136 -3.90 12.89 0.78
CA ALA A 136 -4.03 11.84 -0.24
C ALA A 136 -5.33 12.06 -1.01
N SER A 137 -5.46 11.46 -2.21
CA SER A 137 -6.71 11.47 -2.98
C SER A 137 -7.24 10.05 -3.25
N PRO A 138 -8.55 9.81 -3.02
CA PRO A 138 -9.52 10.72 -2.40
C PRO A 138 -9.16 10.99 -0.93
N PRO A 139 -9.57 12.14 -0.36
CA PRO A 139 -9.39 12.45 1.05
C PRO A 139 -10.42 11.67 1.88
N ASP A 140 -10.39 10.34 1.86
CA ASP A 140 -11.36 9.50 2.58
C ASP A 140 -11.17 9.66 4.09
N PRO A 141 -12.15 10.19 4.84
CA PRO A 141 -12.07 10.24 6.29
C PRO A 141 -12.76 9.00 6.90
N PRO A 142 -12.20 8.38 7.94
CA PRO A 142 -10.85 8.56 8.44
C PRO A 142 -9.84 7.62 7.74
N ASN A 143 -8.80 8.21 7.14
CA ASN A 143 -7.63 7.52 6.61
C ASN A 143 -6.41 7.63 7.53
N LEU A 144 -6.44 8.50 8.54
CA LEU A 144 -5.37 8.67 9.53
C LEU A 144 -5.85 8.20 10.91
N ARG A 145 -5.07 7.33 11.53
CA ARG A 145 -5.26 6.87 12.91
C ARG A 145 -4.02 7.23 13.73
N LEU A 146 -4.23 7.87 14.86
CA LEU A 146 -3.19 8.15 15.84
C LEU A 146 -3.41 7.30 17.08
N THR A 147 -2.33 6.74 17.59
CA THR A 147 -2.30 6.02 18.87
C THR A 147 -1.20 6.66 19.70
N LEU A 148 -1.51 7.02 20.95
CA LEU A 148 -0.59 7.65 21.91
C LEU A 148 -0.55 6.79 23.18
N TRP A 149 0.65 6.42 23.61
CA TRP A 149 0.87 5.58 24.78
C TRP A 149 2.23 5.85 25.42
N GLY A 150 2.40 5.37 26.64
CA GLY A 150 3.63 5.48 27.39
C GLY A 150 3.44 4.92 28.79
N GLU A 151 4.52 4.78 29.54
CA GLU A 151 4.43 4.27 30.90
C GLU A 151 3.79 5.31 31.84
N GLY A 152 2.67 4.96 32.48
CA GLY A 152 1.91 5.89 33.32
C GLY A 152 0.92 6.77 32.55
N LEU A 153 0.80 6.57 31.23
CA LEU A 153 -0.20 7.22 30.39
C LEU A 153 -1.27 6.20 29.95
N SER A 154 -2.54 6.59 30.03
CA SER A 154 -3.61 5.76 29.46
C SER A 154 -3.48 5.73 27.93
N PRO A 155 -3.40 4.54 27.29
CA PRO A 155 -3.29 4.45 25.85
C PRO A 155 -4.55 5.02 25.19
N SER A 156 -4.35 5.96 24.27
CA SER A 156 -5.43 6.68 23.59
C SER A 156 -5.30 6.49 22.08
N THR A 157 -6.39 6.11 21.42
CA THR A 157 -6.44 5.98 19.96
C THR A 157 -7.56 6.85 19.42
N ARG A 158 -7.27 7.63 18.38
CA ARG A 158 -8.26 8.45 17.70
C ARG A 158 -8.07 8.41 16.18
N GLN A 159 -9.18 8.38 15.48
CA GLN A 159 -9.23 8.59 14.04
C GLN A 159 -9.22 10.10 13.77
N GLY A 160 -8.24 10.59 12.99
CA GLY A 160 -8.09 12.01 12.67
C GLY A 160 -6.69 12.56 12.94
N PRO A 161 -6.52 13.90 12.88
CA PRO A 161 -5.22 14.56 12.90
C PRO A 161 -4.64 14.80 14.30
N SER A 162 -5.39 14.48 15.36
CA SER A 162 -4.98 14.73 16.75
C SER A 162 -5.51 13.66 17.67
N VAL A 163 -4.72 13.27 18.67
CA VAL A 163 -5.13 12.44 19.81
C VAL A 163 -4.56 13.04 21.08
N THR A 164 -5.37 13.09 22.14
CA THR A 164 -4.97 13.63 23.44
C THR A 164 -5.23 12.57 24.49
N SER A 165 -4.29 12.42 25.42
CA SER A 165 -4.44 11.59 26.61
C SER A 165 -4.16 12.42 27.86
N ALA A 166 -4.87 12.12 28.94
CA ALA A 166 -4.70 12.76 30.24
C ALA A 166 -3.90 11.84 31.17
N PHE A 167 -3.11 12.44 32.06
CA PHE A 167 -2.40 11.75 33.13
C PHE A 167 -2.31 12.63 34.37
N THR A 168 -2.23 12.00 35.54
CA THR A 168 -1.97 12.70 36.79
C THR A 168 -0.47 12.81 37.00
N VAL A 169 0.01 14.03 37.18
CA VAL A 169 1.43 14.37 37.35
C VAL A 169 1.97 13.71 38.63
N GLN A 170 2.92 12.78 38.46
CA GLN A 170 3.63 12.11 39.55
C GLN A 170 5.15 12.29 39.38
N PRO A 171 5.94 12.54 40.46
CA PRO A 171 7.40 12.73 40.35
C PRO A 171 8.12 11.59 39.62
N GLU A 172 7.62 10.36 39.75
CA GLU A 172 8.16 9.16 39.12
C GLU A 172 8.00 9.16 37.59
N GLN A 173 7.16 10.03 37.03
CA GLN A 173 6.93 10.18 35.59
C GLN A 173 7.93 11.12 34.91
N HIS A 174 8.70 11.89 35.67
CA HIS A 174 9.71 12.78 35.10
C HIS A 174 10.73 11.99 34.28
N GLY A 175 10.95 12.38 33.03
CA GLY A 175 11.89 11.72 32.11
C GLY A 175 11.37 10.42 31.49
N ARG A 176 10.12 10.02 31.73
CA ARG A 176 9.51 8.86 31.04
C ARG A 176 9.21 9.18 29.58
N GLU A 177 9.35 8.18 28.73
CA GLU A 177 9.06 8.31 27.31
C GLU A 177 7.60 8.01 26.99
N VAL A 178 7.02 8.85 26.14
CA VAL A 178 5.73 8.66 25.48
C VAL A 178 5.95 8.50 23.98
N THR A 179 5.21 7.59 23.38
CA THR A 179 5.27 7.29 21.95
C THR A 179 3.93 7.56 21.29
N CYS A 180 3.98 8.20 20.13
CA CYS A 180 2.84 8.36 19.26
C CYS A 180 3.10 7.69 17.92
N GLU A 181 2.23 6.75 17.54
CA GLU A 181 2.20 6.19 16.20
C GLU A 181 1.06 6.78 15.38
N ALA A 182 1.40 7.11 14.14
CA ALA A 182 0.48 7.57 13.14
C ALA A 182 0.42 6.55 12.00
N VAL A 183 -0.79 6.10 11.64
CA VAL A 183 -1.02 5.14 10.57
C VAL A 183 -1.96 5.76 9.53
N LEU A 184 -1.46 5.89 8.30
CA LEU A 184 -2.18 6.37 7.13
C LEU A 184 -2.59 5.19 6.25
N ARG A 185 -3.89 5.01 6.00
CA ARG A 185 -4.43 4.01 5.07
C ARG A 185 -4.59 4.62 3.68
N LEU A 186 -4.07 3.93 2.66
CA LEU A 186 -4.12 4.32 1.25
C LEU A 186 -4.76 3.19 0.45
N GLY A 187 -5.82 3.48 -0.29
CA GLY A 187 -6.56 2.44 -1.00
C GLY A 187 -7.16 1.37 -0.05
N ARG A 188 -7.07 0.10 -0.43
CA ARG A 188 -7.76 -0.99 0.28
C ARG A 188 -6.90 -1.62 1.37
N ARG A 189 -5.64 -1.94 1.06
CA ARG A 189 -4.74 -2.71 1.94
C ARG A 189 -3.42 -2.01 2.25
N ARG A 190 -3.10 -0.92 1.54
CA ARG A 190 -1.84 -0.21 1.77
C ARG A 190 -1.91 0.67 3.00
N MET A 191 -0.89 0.58 3.84
CA MET A 191 -0.71 1.40 5.04
C MET A 191 0.69 1.98 5.06
N VAL A 192 0.81 3.21 5.56
CA VAL A 192 2.07 3.90 5.83
C VAL A 192 2.06 4.31 7.28
N ASN A 193 3.16 4.10 7.99
CA ASN A 193 3.28 4.40 9.40
C ASN A 193 4.43 5.39 9.66
N ALA A 194 4.29 6.17 10.73
CA ALA A 194 5.31 7.03 11.27
C ALA A 194 5.17 7.05 12.80
N SER A 195 6.27 7.22 13.51
CA SER A 195 6.28 7.29 14.97
C SER A 195 7.11 8.47 15.46
N ALA A 196 6.81 8.93 16.66
CA ALA A 196 7.59 9.90 17.39
C ALA A 196 7.60 9.53 18.87
N THR A 197 8.70 9.86 19.54
CA THR A 197 8.88 9.66 20.97
C THR A 197 9.27 10.98 21.61
N ALA A 198 8.74 11.26 22.80
CA ALA A 198 9.06 12.44 23.58
C ALA A 198 9.13 12.08 25.07
N THR A 199 9.86 12.88 25.85
CA THR A 199 9.94 12.72 27.31
C THR A 199 8.92 13.61 28.01
N LEU A 200 8.29 13.10 29.06
CA LEU A 200 7.43 13.88 29.95
C LEU A 200 8.26 14.72 30.91
N TRP A 201 7.87 15.98 31.04
CA TRP A 201 8.49 16.92 31.96
C TRP A 201 7.49 17.21 33.07
N VAL A 202 7.74 16.62 34.24
CA VAL A 202 6.87 16.67 35.42
C VAL A 202 7.49 17.57 36.47
#